data_AF-A0A034WMS8-F1
#
_entry.id   AF-A0A034WMS8-F1
#
_cell.length_a   1.000
_cell.length_b   1.000
_cell.length_c   1.000
_cell.angle_alpha   90.00
_cell.angle_beta   90.00
_cell.angle_gamma   90.00
#
_symmetry.space_group_name_H-M   'P 1'
#
loop_
_entity.id
_entity.type
_entity.pdbx_description
1 polymer ?
#
loop_
_entity_poly.entity_id
_entity_poly.type
_entity_poly.pdbx_seq_one_letter_code
_entity_poly.pdbx_strand_id
1 'polypeptide(L)'
;FMISAFFWLNITCFDLWLNIRGIRYELQSSSPRLRFAYYSIYVWSAAVIFTVIALTIEHTDVSNAWKPGFGNGQCFIKSRDWSALLYFQGPSGLLNLFNVFFFTMSVINLYQIKEDSYELKKETSQQYKLSTFLRLFLVMGVSWILEFFTYLFAHNNSFIIVIINTLNASQGIILFVVLVLKRRVLILLKNQWNKST
;
A
#
# COMPACT_ATOMS: atom_id res chain seq x y z
N PHE A 1 -4.59 2.16 -11.54
CA PHE A 1 -4.38 0.94 -10.73
C PHE A 1 -3.24 1.06 -9.73
N MET A 2 -2.01 1.42 -10.12
CA MET A 2 -0.88 1.51 -9.18
C MET A 2 -1.13 2.55 -8.05
N ILE A 3 -1.59 3.75 -8.39
CA ILE A 3 -1.93 4.80 -7.41
C ILE A 3 -2.98 4.34 -6.40
N SER A 4 -4.02 3.62 -6.84
CA SER A 4 -5.03 3.06 -5.92
C SER A 4 -4.42 2.05 -4.94
N ALA A 5 -3.40 1.29 -5.32
CA ALA A 5 -2.74 0.36 -4.39
C ALA A 5 -2.04 1.11 -3.24
N PHE A 6 -1.41 2.25 -3.52
CA PHE A 6 -0.82 3.11 -2.49
C PHE A 6 -1.87 3.72 -1.56
N PHE A 7 -2.99 4.18 -2.10
CA PHE A 7 -4.11 4.68 -1.30
C PHE A 7 -4.75 3.57 -0.44
N TRP A 8 -4.88 2.35 -0.97
CA TRP A 8 -5.32 1.19 -0.19
C TRP A 8 -4.37 0.89 0.97
N LEU A 9 -3.06 0.91 0.72
CA LEU A 9 -2.06 0.74 1.78
C LEU A 9 -2.18 1.86 2.84
N ASN A 10 -2.37 3.10 2.40
CA ASN A 10 -2.51 4.26 3.27
C ASN A 10 -3.72 4.19 4.18
N ILE A 11 -4.91 4.00 3.62
CA ILE A 11 -6.13 3.93 4.42
C ILE A 11 -6.07 2.74 5.38
N THR A 12 -5.42 1.64 5.00
CA THR A 12 -5.25 0.45 5.85
C THR A 12 -4.27 0.69 7.00
N CYS A 13 -3.16 1.38 6.78
CA CYS A 13 -2.22 1.77 7.85
C CYS A 13 -2.89 2.73 8.84
N PHE A 14 -3.65 3.69 8.33
CA PHE A 14 -4.45 4.61 9.15
C PHE A 14 -5.54 3.89 9.95
N ASP A 15 -6.25 2.96 9.32
CA ASP A 15 -7.25 2.10 9.92
C ASP A 15 -6.69 1.33 11.12
N LEU A 16 -5.53 0.71 10.93
CA LEU A 16 -4.82 -0.04 11.96
C LEU A 16 -4.42 0.85 13.14
N TRP A 17 -3.86 2.02 12.85
CA TRP A 17 -3.44 2.99 13.86
C TRP A 17 -4.62 3.43 14.74
N LEU A 18 -5.76 3.76 14.12
CA LEU A 18 -6.99 4.13 14.83
C LEU A 18 -7.55 2.99 15.69
N ASN A 19 -7.50 1.74 15.18
CA ASN A 19 -7.96 0.58 15.96
C ASN A 19 -7.11 0.37 17.22
N ILE A 20 -5.78 0.48 17.10
CA ILE A 20 -4.84 0.23 18.20
C ILE A 20 -4.97 1.30 19.29
N ARG A 21 -5.17 2.57 18.90
CA ARG A 21 -5.33 3.66 19.86
C ARG A 21 -6.63 3.61 20.67
N GLY A 22 -7.55 2.68 20.40
CA GLY A 22 -8.84 2.63 21.08
C GLY A 22 -9.80 3.77 20.71
N ILE A 23 -9.29 4.87 20.10
CA ILE A 23 -10.04 6.02 19.54
C ILE A 23 -11.25 5.55 18.70
N ARG A 24 -11.13 4.39 18.06
CA ARG A 24 -12.20 3.84 17.23
C ARG A 24 -13.38 3.24 17.95
N TYR A 25 -13.21 2.74 19.16
CA TYR A 25 -14.35 2.23 19.94
C TYR A 25 -15.21 3.39 20.45
N GLU A 26 -14.61 4.57 20.66
CA GLU A 26 -15.32 5.78 21.06
C GLU A 26 -16.04 6.49 19.89
N LEU A 27 -15.54 6.36 18.64
CA LEU A 27 -16.01 7.19 17.52
C LEU A 27 -17.15 6.63 16.64
N GLN A 28 -17.53 5.33 16.61
CA GLN A 28 -18.66 4.94 15.74
C GLN A 28 -19.35 3.57 15.91
N SER A 29 -20.68 3.57 15.73
CA SER A 29 -21.61 2.43 15.64
C SER A 29 -21.87 1.88 14.21
N SER A 30 -21.09 2.32 13.21
CA SER A 30 -21.34 2.02 11.79
C SER A 30 -20.93 0.61 11.38
N SER A 31 -21.74 -0.03 10.52
CA SER A 31 -21.50 -1.41 10.06
C SER A 31 -20.17 -1.56 9.27
N PRO A 32 -19.47 -2.71 9.38
CA PRO A 32 -18.21 -2.96 8.65
C PRO A 32 -18.33 -2.79 7.13
N ARG A 33 -19.50 -3.10 6.55
CA ARG A 33 -19.77 -2.98 5.12
C ARG A 33 -19.81 -1.52 4.67
N LEU A 34 -20.47 -0.66 5.45
CA LEU A 34 -20.55 0.76 5.15
C LEU A 34 -19.16 1.41 5.23
N ARG A 35 -18.32 1.00 6.19
CA ARG A 35 -16.95 1.50 6.30
C ARG A 35 -16.10 1.12 5.10
N PHE A 36 -16.19 -0.14 4.65
CA PHE A 36 -15.52 -0.58 3.43
C PHE A 36 -15.98 0.21 2.20
N ALA A 37 -17.27 0.55 2.11
CA ALA A 37 -17.80 1.38 1.03
C ALA A 37 -17.18 2.79 1.04
N TYR A 38 -17.12 3.45 2.21
CA TYR A 38 -16.48 4.77 2.33
C TYR A 38 -14.99 4.73 1.95
N TYR A 39 -14.27 3.69 2.36
CA TYR A 39 -12.86 3.54 1.97
C TYR A 39 -12.68 3.28 0.49
N SER A 40 -13.55 2.46 -0.10
CA SER A 40 -13.54 2.23 -1.53
C SER A 40 -13.79 3.54 -2.29
N ILE A 41 -14.81 4.31 -1.89
CA ILE A 41 -15.11 5.61 -2.51
C ILE A 41 -13.90 6.54 -2.41
N TYR A 42 -13.29 6.68 -1.23
CA TYR A 42 -12.09 7.50 -1.03
C TYR A 42 -10.92 7.07 -1.94
N VAL A 43 -10.57 5.79 -1.93
CA VAL A 43 -9.42 5.27 -2.68
C VAL A 43 -9.64 5.39 -4.19
N TRP A 44 -10.81 5.00 -4.68
CA TRP A 44 -11.10 5.01 -6.11
C TRP A 44 -11.29 6.43 -6.64
N SER A 45 -11.97 7.30 -5.90
CA SER A 45 -12.11 8.71 -6.32
C SER A 45 -10.76 9.41 -6.38
N ALA A 46 -9.90 9.25 -5.37
CA ALA A 46 -8.56 9.81 -5.38
C ALA A 46 -7.73 9.28 -6.58
N ALA A 47 -7.73 7.97 -6.82
CA ALA A 47 -7.01 7.38 -7.94
C ALA A 47 -7.52 7.88 -9.31
N VAL A 48 -8.84 8.03 -9.46
CA VAL A 48 -9.46 8.60 -10.67
C VAL A 48 -9.04 10.06 -10.85
N ILE A 49 -9.11 10.88 -9.80
CA ILE A 49 -8.70 12.29 -9.85
C ILE A 49 -7.24 12.41 -10.33
N PHE A 50 -6.31 11.66 -9.73
CA PHE A 50 -4.90 11.67 -10.16
C PHE A 50 -4.74 11.28 -11.63
N THR A 51 -5.47 10.25 -12.07
CA THR A 51 -5.41 9.78 -13.46
C THR A 51 -5.98 10.81 -14.43
N VAL A 52 -7.13 11.41 -14.10
CA VAL A 52 -7.80 12.44 -14.91
C VAL A 52 -6.92 13.68 -15.03
N ILE A 53 -6.27 14.12 -13.93
CA ILE A 53 -5.34 15.24 -13.97
C ILE A 53 -4.20 14.97 -14.94
N ALA A 54 -3.54 13.80 -14.84
CA ALA A 54 -2.45 13.44 -15.75
C ALA A 54 -2.92 13.40 -17.21
N LEU A 55 -4.09 12.80 -17.49
CA LEU A 55 -4.64 12.75 -18.85
C LEU A 55 -5.03 14.13 -19.39
N THR A 56 -5.57 15.01 -18.54
CA THR A 56 -5.96 16.36 -18.94
C THR A 56 -4.73 17.18 -19.32
N ILE A 57 -3.66 17.08 -18.52
CA ILE A 57 -2.41 17.80 -18.81
C ILE A 57 -1.74 17.30 -20.10
N GLU A 58 -1.85 16.01 -20.42
CA GLU A 58 -1.36 15.49 -21.70
C GLU A 58 -2.05 16.15 -22.91
N HIS A 59 -3.37 16.32 -22.85
CA HIS A 59 -4.20 16.80 -23.97
C HIS A 59 -4.37 18.33 -24.03
N THR A 60 -3.74 19.08 -23.12
CA THR A 60 -3.79 20.55 -23.13
C THR A 60 -2.57 21.14 -23.84
N ASP A 61 -2.67 22.42 -24.23
CA ASP A 61 -1.60 23.18 -24.89
C ASP A 61 -0.50 23.66 -23.93
N VAL A 62 -0.23 22.88 -22.88
CA VAL A 62 0.91 23.12 -21.99
C VAL A 62 2.22 22.75 -22.68
N SER A 63 3.31 23.40 -22.27
CA SER A 63 4.65 23.06 -22.76
C SER A 63 4.97 21.58 -22.52
N ASN A 64 5.64 20.95 -23.49
CA ASN A 64 6.01 19.54 -23.46
C ASN A 64 6.82 19.14 -22.21
N ALA A 65 7.49 20.10 -21.55
CA ALA A 65 8.20 19.88 -20.30
C ALA A 65 7.29 19.47 -19.13
N TRP A 66 6.02 19.85 -19.16
CA TRP A 66 5.03 19.54 -18.11
C TRP A 66 4.14 18.36 -18.46
N LYS A 67 4.23 17.82 -19.68
CA LYS A 67 3.40 16.70 -20.12
C LYS A 67 3.90 15.38 -19.53
N PRO A 68 2.99 14.48 -19.11
CA PRO A 68 3.34 13.11 -18.71
C PRO A 68 4.10 12.33 -19.80
N GLY A 69 3.82 12.65 -21.07
CA GLY A 69 4.48 12.06 -22.23
C GLY A 69 3.90 10.71 -22.65
N PHE A 70 2.60 10.50 -22.45
CA PHE A 70 1.93 9.25 -22.84
C PHE A 70 2.06 9.02 -24.35
N GLY A 71 2.46 7.81 -24.76
CA GLY A 71 2.51 7.44 -26.19
C GLY A 71 3.76 7.92 -26.95
N ASN A 72 4.67 8.67 -26.32
CA ASN A 72 5.94 9.09 -26.92
C ASN A 72 7.02 8.01 -26.79
N GLY A 73 6.82 6.85 -27.46
CA GLY A 73 7.76 5.73 -27.48
C GLY A 73 7.70 4.80 -26.26
N GLN A 74 6.84 5.09 -25.28
CA GLN A 74 6.52 4.24 -24.14
C GLN A 74 5.01 4.25 -23.87
N CYS A 75 4.45 3.11 -23.46
CA CYS A 75 3.03 2.98 -23.07
C CYS A 75 2.75 3.49 -21.65
N PHE A 76 3.79 3.85 -20.91
CA PHE A 76 3.72 4.36 -19.54
C PHE A 76 4.34 5.76 -19.45
N ILE A 77 4.13 6.47 -18.34
CA ILE A 77 4.72 7.78 -18.08
C ILE A 77 6.23 7.71 -18.36
N LYS A 78 6.74 8.73 -19.06
CA LYS A 78 8.13 8.76 -19.52
C LYS A 78 9.08 8.62 -18.33
N SER A 79 9.62 7.41 -18.15
CA SER A 79 10.13 6.95 -16.85
C SER A 79 11.49 7.52 -16.45
N ARG A 80 12.13 8.31 -17.33
CA ARG A 80 13.44 8.93 -17.12
C ARG A 80 13.41 10.45 -17.02
N ASP A 81 12.24 11.06 -17.14
CA ASP A 81 12.08 12.51 -17.11
C ASP A 81 11.36 12.95 -15.83
N TRP A 82 11.48 14.24 -15.51
CA TRP A 82 10.80 14.90 -14.38
C TRP A 82 9.30 14.62 -14.30
N SER A 83 8.66 14.31 -15.44
CA SER A 83 7.26 13.89 -15.52
C SER A 83 6.96 12.64 -14.68
N ALA A 84 7.84 11.64 -14.65
CA ALA A 84 7.65 10.46 -13.81
C ALA A 84 7.67 10.82 -12.33
N LEU A 85 8.54 11.76 -11.93
CA LEU A 85 8.60 12.26 -10.57
C LEU A 85 7.32 13.02 -10.19
N LEU A 86 6.83 13.90 -11.06
CA LEU A 86 5.66 14.74 -10.76
C LEU A 86 4.36 13.95 -10.70
N TYR A 87 4.11 13.06 -11.66
CA TYR A 87 2.81 12.41 -11.82
C TYR A 87 2.71 11.03 -11.16
N PHE A 88 3.82 10.41 -10.80
CA PHE A 88 3.81 9.06 -10.22
C PHE A 88 4.71 8.92 -8.99
N GLN A 89 6.02 9.12 -9.15
CA GLN A 89 7.00 8.77 -8.12
C GLN A 89 6.92 9.68 -6.89
N GLY A 90 6.64 10.97 -7.09
CA GLY A 90 6.45 11.97 -6.03
C GLY A 90 5.18 11.71 -5.22
N PRO A 91 3.99 11.68 -5.84
CA PRO A 91 2.74 11.36 -5.13
C PRO A 91 2.80 10.00 -4.41
N SER A 92 3.34 8.98 -5.08
CA SER A 92 3.49 7.65 -4.49
C SER A 92 4.51 7.64 -3.35
N GLY A 93 5.63 8.34 -3.50
CA GLY A 93 6.63 8.51 -2.45
C GLY A 93 6.05 9.19 -1.21
N LEU A 94 5.30 10.27 -1.40
CA LEU A 94 4.62 10.98 -0.31
C LEU A 94 3.61 10.08 0.42
N LEU A 95 2.78 9.33 -0.32
CA LEU A 95 1.87 8.35 0.27
C LEU A 95 2.63 7.29 1.07
N ASN A 96 3.75 6.77 0.56
CA ASN A 96 4.59 5.82 1.30
C ASN A 96 5.16 6.41 2.59
N LEU A 97 5.58 7.68 2.60
CA LEU A 97 6.05 8.34 3.82
C LEU A 97 4.94 8.37 4.89
N PHE A 98 3.71 8.73 4.52
CA PHE A 98 2.58 8.65 5.43
C PHE A 98 2.31 7.22 5.90
N ASN A 99 2.47 6.23 5.03
CA ASN A 99 2.29 4.82 5.40
C ASN A 99 3.32 4.37 6.44
N VAL A 100 4.61 4.72 6.25
CA VAL A 100 5.69 4.46 7.21
C VAL A 100 5.37 5.13 8.55
N PHE A 101 4.90 6.38 8.53
CA PHE A 101 4.53 7.12 9.73
C PHE A 101 3.40 6.43 10.51
N PHE A 102 2.26 6.15 9.87
CA PHE A 102 1.13 5.49 10.54
C PHE A 102 1.48 4.08 11.00
N PHE A 103 2.26 3.35 10.22
CA PHE A 103 2.70 2.01 10.59
C PHE A 103 3.61 2.04 11.83
N THR A 104 4.60 2.94 11.85
CA THR A 104 5.51 3.10 12.99
C THR A 104 4.75 3.51 14.25
N MET A 105 3.83 4.47 14.13
CA MET A 105 2.96 4.87 15.25
C MET A 105 2.08 3.72 15.73
N SER A 106 1.55 2.89 14.83
CA SER A 106 0.78 1.69 15.19
C SER A 106 1.60 0.70 16.01
N VAL A 107 2.84 0.46 15.59
CA VAL A 107 3.77 -0.44 16.28
C VAL A 107 4.11 0.10 17.68
N ILE A 108 4.48 1.37 17.80
CA ILE A 108 4.82 2.01 19.08
C ILE A 108 3.65 1.95 20.05
N ASN A 109 2.44 2.36 19.63
CA ASN A 109 1.27 2.32 20.52
C ASN A 109 0.94 0.88 20.94
N LEU A 110 1.11 -0.11 20.06
CA LEU A 110 0.88 -1.51 20.42
C LEU A 110 1.89 -2.00 21.47
N TYR A 111 3.15 -1.58 21.39
CA TYR A 111 4.15 -1.94 22.40
C TYR A 111 3.86 -1.27 23.75
N GLN A 112 3.46 0.00 23.76
CA GLN A 112 3.06 0.70 24.98
C GLN A 112 1.89 0.02 25.68
N ILE A 113 0.83 -0.34 24.93
CA ILE A 113 -0.32 -1.06 25.49
C ILE A 113 0.09 -2.38 26.14
N LYS A 114 1.06 -3.11 25.55
CA LYS A 114 1.55 -4.37 26.11
C LYS A 114 2.33 -4.20 27.42
N GLU A 115 3.06 -3.09 27.56
CA GLU A 115 3.86 -2.80 28.74
C GLU A 115 2.96 -2.40 29.94
N ASP A 116 1.90 -1.65 29.67
CA ASP A 116 0.93 -1.21 30.69
C ASP A 116 -0.07 -2.30 31.12
N SER A 117 -0.21 -3.38 30.36
CA SER A 117 -1.20 -4.45 30.61
C SER A 117 -0.56 -5.82 30.89
N TYR A 118 0.17 -5.93 32.01
CA TYR A 118 0.74 -7.20 32.49
C TYR A 118 -0.31 -8.30 32.78
N GLU A 119 -1.60 -7.97 32.94
CA GLU A 119 -2.64 -8.95 33.35
C GLU A 119 -3.80 -9.19 32.37
N LEU A 120 -3.98 -8.43 31.29
CA LEU A 120 -5.11 -8.64 30.37
C LEU A 120 -4.71 -9.46 29.13
N LYS A 121 -4.62 -10.75 29.38
CA LYS A 121 -4.48 -11.85 28.41
C LYS A 121 -5.70 -11.92 27.48
N LYS A 122 -5.85 -10.96 26.55
CA LYS A 122 -6.89 -10.99 25.49
C LYS A 122 -6.54 -10.22 24.21
N GLU A 123 -5.32 -10.33 23.71
CA GLU A 123 -4.86 -9.54 22.54
C GLU A 123 -4.22 -10.39 21.42
N THR A 124 -4.53 -11.69 21.32
CA THR A 124 -4.06 -12.52 20.18
C THR A 124 -4.57 -11.96 18.84
N SER A 125 -5.82 -11.49 18.78
CA SER A 125 -6.45 -10.94 17.56
C SER A 125 -5.70 -9.73 16.98
N GLN A 126 -5.35 -8.73 17.80
CA GLN A 126 -4.70 -7.51 17.30
C GLN A 126 -3.26 -7.76 16.89
N GLN A 127 -2.52 -8.60 17.62
CA GLN A 127 -1.17 -9.00 17.24
C GLN A 127 -1.14 -9.77 15.91
N TYR A 128 -2.12 -10.66 15.66
CA TYR A 128 -2.23 -11.34 14.37
C TYR A 128 -2.58 -10.39 13.22
N LYS A 129 -3.45 -9.40 13.47
CA LYS A 129 -3.76 -8.34 12.51
C LYS A 129 -2.50 -7.53 12.19
N LEU A 130 -1.78 -7.04 13.20
CA LEU A 130 -0.55 -6.27 13.01
C LEU A 130 0.55 -7.09 12.32
N SER A 131 0.75 -8.37 12.69
CA SER A 131 1.73 -9.23 11.99
C SER A 131 1.38 -9.46 10.52
N THR A 132 0.09 -9.55 10.19
CA THR A 132 -0.37 -9.69 8.80
C THR A 132 -0.19 -8.38 8.03
N PHE A 133 -0.52 -7.24 8.64
CA PHE A 133 -0.30 -5.93 8.04
C PHE A 133 1.17 -5.58 7.90
N LEU A 134 2.02 -5.92 8.87
CA LEU A 134 3.47 -5.75 8.80
C LEU A 134 4.04 -6.49 7.59
N ARG A 135 3.60 -7.73 7.34
CA ARG A 135 4.03 -8.49 6.17
C ARG A 135 3.58 -7.83 4.87
N LEU A 136 2.32 -7.38 4.81
CA LEU A 136 1.77 -6.70 3.64
C LEU A 136 2.50 -5.37 3.38
N PHE A 137 2.80 -4.60 4.43
CA PHE A 137 3.58 -3.37 4.36
C PHE A 137 5.04 -3.63 3.97
N LEU A 138 5.70 -4.67 4.48
CA LEU A 138 7.06 -5.01 4.08
C LEU A 138 7.13 -5.43 2.61
N VAL A 139 6.22 -6.30 2.16
CA VAL A 139 6.22 -6.78 0.76
C VAL A 139 5.84 -5.66 -0.22
N MET A 140 4.96 -4.74 0.17
CA MET A 140 4.57 -3.63 -0.70
C MET A 140 5.44 -2.40 -0.51
N GLY A 141 5.45 -1.81 0.68
CA GLY A 141 6.16 -0.56 0.99
C GLY A 141 7.67 -0.61 0.71
N VAL A 142 8.37 -1.69 1.08
CA VAL A 142 9.83 -1.77 0.86
C VAL A 142 10.16 -1.81 -0.63
N SER A 143 9.44 -2.61 -1.41
CA SER A 143 9.64 -2.71 -2.87
C SER A 143 9.46 -1.35 -3.54
N TRP A 144 8.43 -0.59 -3.15
CA TRP A 144 8.19 0.75 -3.70
C TRP A 144 9.21 1.79 -3.24
N ILE A 145 9.71 1.68 -2.01
CA ILE A 145 10.83 2.50 -1.52
C ILE A 145 12.09 2.19 -2.34
N LEU A 146 12.39 0.91 -2.59
CA LEU A 146 13.53 0.51 -3.41
C LEU A 146 13.42 1.03 -4.85
N GLU A 147 12.22 1.01 -5.45
CA GLU A 147 11.99 1.64 -6.75
C GLU A 147 12.23 3.15 -6.73
N PHE A 148 11.79 3.84 -5.67
CA PHE A 148 12.04 5.27 -5.49
C PHE A 148 13.54 5.59 -5.43
N PHE A 149 14.31 4.85 -4.64
CA PHE A 149 15.75 5.03 -4.58
C PHE A 149 16.45 4.63 -5.89
N THR A 150 15.99 3.59 -6.57
CA THR A 150 16.54 3.16 -7.86
C THR A 150 16.34 4.24 -8.93
N TYR A 151 15.17 4.86 -8.95
CA TYR A 151 14.85 6.00 -9.82
C TYR A 151 15.79 7.18 -9.58
N LEU A 152 16.04 7.56 -8.31
CA LEU A 152 16.88 8.72 -7.98
C LEU A 152 18.38 8.48 -8.18
N PHE A 153 18.89 7.33 -7.73
CA PHE A 153 20.33 7.12 -7.57
C PHE A 153 20.93 6.10 -8.53
N ALA A 154 20.13 5.20 -9.10
CA ALA A 154 20.62 4.07 -9.89
C ALA A 154 20.11 4.07 -11.35
N HIS A 155 19.70 5.24 -11.88
CA HIS A 155 19.12 5.36 -13.22
C HIS A 155 20.02 4.83 -14.36
N ASN A 156 21.34 4.79 -14.15
CA ASN A 156 22.34 4.28 -15.10
C ASN A 156 22.75 2.82 -14.87
N ASN A 157 22.34 2.19 -13.76
CA ASN A 157 22.73 0.83 -13.44
C ASN A 157 21.65 -0.16 -13.88
N SER A 158 21.75 -0.61 -15.14
CA SER A 158 20.80 -1.54 -15.75
C SER A 158 20.63 -2.85 -14.94
N PHE A 159 21.68 -3.32 -14.26
CA PHE A 159 21.60 -4.54 -13.46
C PHE A 159 20.69 -4.37 -12.24
N ILE A 160 20.84 -3.27 -11.50
CA ILE A 160 19.97 -2.94 -10.35
C ILE A 160 18.53 -2.77 -10.80
N ILE A 161 18.30 -2.03 -11.89
CA ILE A 161 16.96 -1.78 -12.44
C ILE A 161 16.27 -3.10 -12.79
N VAL A 162 16.97 -4.03 -13.45
CA VAL A 162 16.40 -5.34 -13.81
C VAL A 162 16.03 -6.15 -12.57
N ILE A 163 16.88 -6.18 -11.54
CA ILE A 163 16.58 -6.89 -10.30
C ILE A 163 15.34 -6.31 -9.63
N ILE A 164 15.29 -4.99 -9.45
CA ILE A 164 14.18 -4.32 -8.77
C ILE A 164 12.86 -4.50 -9.54
N ASN A 165 12.89 -4.33 -10.86
CA ASN A 165 11.70 -4.56 -11.69
C ASN A 165 11.22 -6.02 -11.63
N THR A 166 12.15 -6.99 -11.56
CA THR A 166 11.81 -8.42 -11.42
C THR A 166 11.18 -8.72 -10.05
N LEU A 167 11.72 -8.12 -8.98
CA LEU A 167 11.14 -8.23 -7.64
C LEU A 167 9.75 -7.61 -7.57
N ASN A 168 9.53 -6.45 -8.20
CA ASN A 168 8.20 -5.83 -8.23
C ASN A 168 7.22 -6.63 -9.09
N ALA A 169 7.64 -7.15 -10.24
CA ALA A 169 6.80 -8.01 -11.09
C ALA A 169 6.40 -9.32 -10.37
N SER A 170 7.27 -9.87 -9.53
CA SER A 170 7.01 -11.07 -8.73
C SER A 170 6.28 -10.80 -7.40
N GLN A 171 6.00 -9.53 -7.08
CA GLN A 171 5.38 -9.14 -5.81
C GLN A 171 4.04 -9.83 -5.53
N GLY A 172 3.22 -10.05 -6.58
CA GLY A 172 1.96 -10.79 -6.44
C GLY A 172 2.16 -12.24 -5.95
N ILE A 173 3.20 -12.91 -6.45
CA ILE A 173 3.56 -14.27 -6.03
C ILE A 173 4.04 -14.26 -4.58
N ILE A 174 4.90 -13.30 -4.22
CA ILE A 174 5.41 -13.13 -2.85
C ILE A 174 4.24 -12.91 -1.87
N LEU A 175 3.29 -12.03 -2.22
CA LEU A 175 2.09 -11.80 -1.41
C LEU A 175 1.24 -13.06 -1.25
N PHE A 176 1.04 -13.83 -2.32
CA PHE A 176 0.28 -15.07 -2.26
C PHE A 176 0.93 -16.09 -1.29
N VAL A 177 2.25 -16.29 -1.38
CA VAL A 177 2.97 -17.20 -0.48
C VAL A 177 2.89 -16.71 0.98
N VAL A 178 3.12 -15.43 1.23
CA VAL A 178 3.20 -14.87 2.59
C VAL A 178 1.84 -14.77 3.27
N LEU A 179 0.76 -14.56 2.52
CA LEU A 179 -0.59 -14.36 3.06
C LEU A 179 -1.44 -15.64 3.00
N VAL A 180 -1.44 -16.35 1.87
CA VAL A 180 -2.36 -17.46 1.60
C VAL A 180 -1.74 -18.80 1.98
N LEU A 181 -0.49 -19.08 1.62
CA LEU A 181 0.16 -20.37 1.91
C LEU A 181 0.59 -20.57 3.37
N LYS A 182 0.03 -19.79 4.29
CA LYS A 182 0.20 -20.01 5.73
C LYS A 182 -0.52 -21.30 6.15
N ARG A 183 0.19 -22.16 6.89
CA ARG A 183 -0.36 -23.41 7.46
C ARG A 183 -1.75 -23.23 8.09
N ARG A 184 -1.96 -22.13 8.82
CA ARG A 184 -3.26 -21.81 9.44
C ARG A 184 -4.37 -21.55 8.41
N VAL A 185 -4.08 -20.78 7.36
CA VAL A 185 -5.04 -20.47 6.28
C VAL A 185 -5.35 -21.75 5.49
N LEU A 186 -4.34 -22.54 5.17
CA LEU A 186 -4.50 -23.82 4.49
C LEU A 186 -5.34 -24.82 5.30
N ILE A 187 -5.16 -24.90 6.62
CA ILE A 187 -6.01 -25.72 7.50
C ILE A 187 -7.46 -25.22 7.48
N LEU A 188 -7.68 -23.90 7.55
CA LEU A 188 -9.02 -23.33 7.49
C LEU A 188 -9.72 -23.62 6.16
N LEU A 189 -8.99 -23.47 5.04
CA LEU A 189 -9.49 -23.79 3.70
C LEU A 189 -9.83 -25.28 3.57
N LYS A 190 -8.94 -26.17 4.05
CA LYS A 190 -9.19 -27.62 4.07
C LYS A 190 -10.43 -27.98 4.89
N ASN A 191 -10.60 -27.35 6.06
CA ASN A 191 -11.74 -27.59 6.92
C ASN A 191 -13.06 -27.09 6.32
N GLN A 192 -13.04 -25.99 5.56
CA GLN A 192 -14.22 -25.53 4.82
C GLN A 192 -14.56 -26.44 3.65
N TRP A 193 -13.55 -26.89 2.90
CA TRP A 193 -13.73 -27.85 1.79
C TRP A 193 -14.37 -29.16 2.26
N ASN A 194 -13.86 -29.73 3.35
CA ASN A 194 -14.39 -30.97 3.94
C ASN A 194 -15.79 -30.83 4.55
N LYS A 195 -16.30 -29.61 4.79
CA LYS A 195 -17.68 -29.37 5.23
C LYS A 195 -18.67 -29.25 4.08
N SER A 196 -18.17 -29.03 2.86
CA SER A 196 -18.98 -28.84 1.66
C SER A 196 -19.05 -30.09 0.79
N THR A 197 -18.32 -31.14 1.17
CA THR A 197 -18.33 -32.48 0.56
C THR A 197 -19.02 -33.43 1.52
#